data_AF-A0A950TGK7-F1
#
_entry.id   AF-A0A950TGK7-F1
#
_cell.length_a   1.000
_cell.length_b   1.000
_cell.length_c   1.000
_cell.angle_alpha   90.00
_cell.angle_beta   90.00
_cell.angle_gamma   90.00
#
_symmetry.space_group_name_H-M   'P 1'
#
loop_
_entity.id
_entity.type
_entity.pdbx_description
1 polymer ?
#
loop_
_entity_poly.entity_id
_entity_poly.type
_entity_poly.pdbx_seq_one_letter_code
_entity_poly.pdbx_strand_id
1 'polypeptide(L)'
;MWKQIIAALVLVFAAGNLSASAQSIADSPDELDGRVYVFRGDLGIFFSTGMDYLAAELNQRGLTAGVYNWGDWIALADDAIARYRANPDRTRILLAGHSRGGDGLIAMAWRLHSAHVPVALAVAFDPTRVVGKVPPNVERFINLYQSNNTLGGGAARPSRAFRGDYATVNLAEHGEMSHITIDKMLELHNAIIPKFIEAVSFGSPPRQAGIPIEYRVPAGAPIEVWDSGVEIRAAAEDRPDSIADRYGVPSWVVSQLNRLQPDEPIEAGRTLVVPRMLFAPATVSLAKAQVFSQR
;
A
#
# COMPACT_ATOMS: atom_id res chain seq x y z
N MET A 1 -41.66 -82.50 23.00
CA MET A 1 -40.96 -82.92 21.75
C MET A 1 -41.52 -82.04 20.65
N TRP A 2 -40.81 -81.28 19.80
CA TRP A 2 -39.42 -81.26 19.38
C TRP A 2 -39.21 -79.95 18.58
N LYS A 3 -38.02 -79.32 18.71
CA LYS A 3 -37.31 -78.41 17.77
C LYS A 3 -38.00 -77.07 17.35
N GLN A 4 -37.49 -75.88 17.66
CA GLN A 4 -36.20 -75.20 17.40
C GLN A 4 -35.97 -74.64 15.97
N ILE A 5 -35.87 -73.28 15.90
CA ILE A 5 -34.91 -72.39 15.17
C ILE A 5 -35.13 -72.35 13.62
N ILE A 6 -35.16 -71.23 12.86
CA ILE A 6 -34.12 -70.20 12.55
C ILE A 6 -34.73 -68.95 11.88
N ALA A 7 -34.07 -67.83 12.16
CA ALA A 7 -34.26 -66.45 11.71
C ALA A 7 -34.19 -66.18 10.20
N ALA A 8 -34.81 -65.08 9.77
CA ALA A 8 -34.26 -64.15 8.78
C ALA A 8 -34.99 -62.79 8.87
N LEU A 9 -34.41 -61.85 9.61
CA LEU A 9 -34.76 -60.43 9.55
C LEU A 9 -33.94 -59.83 8.40
N VAL A 10 -34.60 -59.60 7.26
CA VAL A 10 -33.99 -58.91 6.12
C VAL A 10 -33.96 -57.42 6.44
N LEU A 11 -32.82 -56.93 6.92
CA LEU A 11 -32.51 -55.49 6.92
C LEU A 11 -32.21 -55.07 5.48
N VAL A 12 -33.13 -54.30 4.89
CA VAL A 12 -32.87 -53.58 3.65
C VAL A 12 -31.90 -52.44 3.97
N PHE A 13 -30.61 -52.64 3.68
CA PHE A 13 -29.68 -51.54 3.52
C PHE A 13 -30.02 -50.83 2.21
N ALA A 14 -30.72 -49.71 2.30
CA ALA A 14 -30.73 -48.74 1.21
C ALA A 14 -29.32 -48.15 1.13
N ALA A 15 -28.51 -48.69 0.21
CA ALA A 15 -27.29 -48.05 -0.24
C ALA A 15 -27.68 -46.75 -0.96
N GLY A 16 -27.82 -45.68 -0.18
CA GLY A 16 -27.83 -44.33 -0.71
C GLY A 16 -26.46 -44.10 -1.33
N ASN A 17 -26.39 -44.10 -2.66
CA ASN A 17 -25.27 -43.53 -3.39
C ASN A 17 -25.20 -42.04 -3.03
N LEU A 18 -24.46 -41.71 -1.97
CA LEU A 18 -23.89 -40.38 -1.79
C LEU A 18 -22.82 -40.24 -2.86
N SER A 19 -23.25 -39.93 -4.08
CA SER A 19 -22.38 -39.25 -5.02
C SER A 19 -22.08 -37.90 -4.39
N ALA A 20 -20.98 -37.84 -3.63
CA ALA A 20 -20.33 -36.59 -3.29
C ALA A 20 -19.95 -35.96 -4.63
N SER A 21 -20.84 -35.11 -5.13
CA SER A 21 -20.50 -34.14 -6.15
C SER A 21 -19.44 -33.28 -5.49
N ALA A 22 -18.17 -33.56 -5.78
CA ALA A 22 -17.12 -32.58 -5.65
C ALA A 22 -17.53 -31.44 -6.59
N GLN A 23 -18.35 -30.53 -6.07
CA GLN A 23 -18.47 -29.21 -6.65
C GLN A 23 -17.05 -28.65 -6.60
N SER A 24 -16.44 -28.66 -7.78
CA SER A 24 -15.33 -27.79 -8.13
C SER A 24 -15.54 -26.47 -7.39
N ILE A 25 -14.57 -26.08 -6.57
CA ILE A 25 -14.42 -24.71 -6.12
C ILE A 25 -14.22 -23.91 -7.41
N ALA A 26 -15.33 -23.49 -8.01
CA ALA A 26 -15.30 -22.56 -9.11
C ALA A 26 -14.78 -21.26 -8.52
N ASP A 27 -13.62 -20.80 -9.03
CA ASP A 27 -13.11 -19.46 -8.80
C ASP A 27 -14.27 -18.46 -8.89
N SER A 28 -14.48 -17.69 -7.83
CA SER A 28 -15.46 -16.59 -7.85
C SER A 28 -15.11 -15.64 -9.00
N PRO A 29 -16.04 -15.34 -9.94
CA PRO A 29 -15.70 -14.68 -11.21
C PRO A 29 -15.24 -13.20 -11.14
N ASP A 30 -15.16 -12.60 -9.95
CA ASP A 30 -15.13 -11.15 -9.74
C ASP A 30 -13.89 -10.61 -8.97
N GLU A 31 -12.93 -11.44 -8.58
CA GLU A 31 -11.79 -10.98 -7.77
C GLU A 31 -10.60 -10.51 -8.65
N LEU A 32 -10.11 -9.29 -8.39
CA LEU A 32 -8.91 -8.75 -9.03
C LEU A 32 -7.68 -9.56 -8.58
N ASP A 33 -6.82 -9.94 -9.53
CA ASP A 33 -5.58 -10.69 -9.25
C ASP A 33 -4.46 -9.70 -8.90
N GLY A 34 -4.26 -9.48 -7.60
CA GLY A 34 -3.18 -8.66 -7.06
C GLY A 34 -1.84 -9.39 -7.03
N ARG A 35 -0.98 -9.13 -8.02
CA ARG A 35 0.40 -9.64 -8.07
C ARG A 35 1.36 -8.66 -7.43
N VAL A 36 1.93 -9.05 -6.29
CA VAL A 36 2.90 -8.24 -5.54
C VAL A 36 4.31 -8.78 -5.74
N TYR A 37 5.18 -7.95 -6.33
CA TYR A 37 6.59 -8.24 -6.49
C TYR A 37 7.37 -7.55 -5.37
N VAL A 38 7.88 -8.34 -4.43
CA VAL A 38 8.57 -7.86 -3.24
C VAL A 38 10.07 -8.06 -3.40
N PHE A 39 10.81 -6.97 -3.54
CA PHE A 39 12.26 -6.99 -3.77
C PHE A 39 13.07 -6.84 -2.48
N ARG A 40 13.97 -7.79 -2.25
CA ARG A 40 15.00 -7.68 -1.21
C ARG A 40 16.20 -6.87 -1.72
N GLY A 41 16.81 -6.09 -0.83
CA GLY A 41 18.06 -5.39 -1.10
C GLY A 41 19.30 -6.29 -1.09
N ASP A 42 20.48 -5.66 -1.05
CA ASP A 42 21.76 -6.38 -0.96
C ASP A 42 21.92 -7.16 0.35
N LEU A 43 22.87 -8.12 0.34
CA LEU A 43 23.38 -8.86 1.50
C LEU A 43 22.40 -9.80 2.23
N GLY A 44 21.33 -10.25 1.56
CA GLY A 44 20.65 -11.52 1.89
C GLY A 44 20.16 -11.66 3.35
N ILE A 45 20.35 -12.84 3.96
CA ILE A 45 19.67 -13.41 5.15
C ILE A 45 19.52 -12.46 6.37
N PHE A 46 20.38 -11.45 6.55
CA PHE A 46 20.26 -10.48 7.67
C PHE A 46 19.58 -9.16 7.28
N PHE A 47 19.48 -8.87 5.98
CA PHE A 47 18.91 -7.65 5.42
C PHE A 47 17.56 -7.96 4.74
N SER A 48 16.62 -7.01 4.84
CA SER A 48 15.31 -7.12 4.17
C SER A 48 14.43 -8.31 4.60
N THR A 49 14.62 -8.91 5.79
CA THR A 49 13.76 -10.02 6.26
C THR A 49 12.34 -9.58 6.58
N GLY A 50 12.13 -8.30 6.87
CA GLY A 50 10.78 -7.76 7.01
C GLY A 50 10.02 -7.77 5.69
N MET A 51 10.72 -7.74 4.54
CA MET A 51 10.07 -7.98 3.24
C MET A 51 9.50 -9.40 3.11
N ASP A 52 10.09 -10.40 3.76
CA ASP A 52 9.53 -11.76 3.82
C ASP A 52 8.23 -11.77 4.62
N TYR A 53 8.22 -11.09 5.77
CA TYR A 53 7.02 -10.95 6.60
C TYR A 53 5.93 -10.16 5.88
N LEU A 54 6.28 -9.09 5.17
CA LEU A 54 5.33 -8.33 4.34
C LEU A 54 4.68 -9.26 3.29
N ALA A 55 5.48 -10.01 2.52
CA ALA A 55 4.94 -10.92 1.53
C ALA A 55 4.05 -12.00 2.15
N ALA A 56 4.46 -12.58 3.29
CA ALA A 56 3.68 -13.58 4.01
C ALA A 56 2.33 -13.05 4.50
N GLU A 57 2.30 -11.85 5.07
CA GLU A 57 1.05 -11.20 5.52
C GLU A 57 0.16 -10.85 4.32
N LEU A 58 0.71 -10.32 3.22
CA LEU A 58 -0.06 -10.05 2.01
C LEU A 58 -0.70 -11.32 1.42
N ASN A 59 0.03 -12.45 1.42
CA ASN A 59 -0.53 -13.74 1.02
C ASN A 59 -1.66 -14.20 1.95
N GLN A 60 -1.52 -14.02 3.26
CA GLN A 60 -2.59 -14.33 4.22
C GLN A 60 -3.84 -13.45 4.02
N ARG A 61 -3.69 -12.27 3.41
CA ARG A 61 -4.78 -11.34 3.09
C ARG A 61 -5.36 -11.54 1.68
N GLY A 62 -4.98 -12.61 0.98
CA GLY A 62 -5.55 -12.98 -0.33
C GLY A 62 -4.84 -12.41 -1.55
N LEU A 63 -3.75 -11.65 -1.39
CA LEU A 63 -2.93 -11.22 -2.52
C LEU A 63 -1.95 -12.33 -2.90
N THR A 64 -1.44 -12.33 -4.14
CA THR A 64 -0.31 -13.19 -4.48
C THR A 64 1.00 -12.40 -4.41
N ALA A 65 1.74 -12.57 -3.32
CA ALA A 65 3.02 -11.89 -3.10
C ALA A 65 4.21 -12.85 -3.19
N GLY A 66 5.17 -12.52 -4.04
CA GLY A 66 6.45 -13.23 -4.18
C GLY A 66 7.63 -12.38 -3.72
N VAL A 67 8.63 -13.02 -3.11
CA VAL A 67 9.87 -12.38 -2.67
C VAL A 67 11.00 -12.69 -3.65
N TYR A 68 11.72 -11.66 -4.09
CA TYR A 68 12.71 -11.75 -5.17
C TYR A 68 14.00 -10.98 -4.85
N ASN A 69 15.08 -11.36 -5.52
CA ASN A 69 16.30 -10.57 -5.53
C ASN A 69 16.09 -9.32 -6.39
N TRP A 70 16.60 -8.16 -5.95
CA TRP A 70 16.49 -6.91 -6.71
C TRP A 70 17.05 -7.00 -8.13
N GLY A 71 18.04 -7.86 -8.39
CA GLY A 71 18.66 -8.04 -9.70
C GLY A 71 17.78 -8.73 -10.74
N ASP A 72 16.74 -9.44 -10.31
CA ASP A 72 15.86 -10.23 -11.19
C ASP A 72 14.76 -9.39 -11.86
N TRP A 73 14.77 -8.08 -11.64
CA TRP A 73 13.70 -7.16 -12.05
C TRP A 73 13.35 -7.23 -13.54
N ILE A 74 14.31 -7.55 -14.43
CA ILE A 74 14.04 -7.69 -15.88
C ILE A 74 13.10 -8.86 -16.14
N ALA A 75 13.45 -10.04 -15.64
CA ALA A 75 12.67 -11.26 -15.85
C ALA A 75 11.29 -11.14 -15.19
N LEU A 76 11.22 -10.50 -14.02
CA LEU A 76 9.97 -10.27 -13.31
C LEU A 76 9.07 -9.24 -14.02
N ALA A 77 9.63 -8.21 -14.65
CA ALA A 77 8.83 -7.32 -15.51
C ALA A 77 8.28 -8.08 -16.71
N ASP A 78 9.04 -8.98 -17.33
CA ASP A 78 8.56 -9.76 -18.48
C ASP A 78 7.42 -10.72 -18.09
N ASP A 79 7.53 -11.38 -16.94
CA ASP A 79 6.43 -12.15 -16.34
C ASP A 79 5.21 -11.27 -16.05
N ALA A 80 5.39 -10.12 -15.41
CA ALA A 80 4.30 -9.17 -15.11
C ALA A 80 3.61 -8.67 -16.39
N ILE A 81 4.36 -8.36 -17.45
CA ILE A 81 3.83 -7.96 -18.76
C ILE A 81 3.01 -9.09 -19.37
N ALA A 82 3.51 -10.33 -19.32
CA ALA A 82 2.79 -11.49 -19.85
C ALA A 82 1.48 -11.74 -19.11
N ARG A 83 1.49 -11.69 -17.77
CA ARG A 83 0.30 -11.84 -16.93
C ARG A 83 -0.74 -10.76 -17.20
N TYR A 84 -0.30 -9.49 -17.22
CA TYR A 84 -1.18 -8.37 -17.50
C TYR A 84 -1.82 -8.48 -18.89
N ARG A 85 -1.05 -8.83 -19.92
CA ARG A 85 -1.58 -9.01 -21.28
C ARG A 85 -2.57 -10.16 -21.41
N ALA A 86 -2.40 -11.21 -20.61
CA ALA A 86 -3.34 -12.33 -20.59
C ALA A 86 -4.70 -11.94 -19.97
N ASN A 87 -4.72 -11.05 -18.97
CA ASN A 87 -5.93 -10.65 -18.26
C ASN A 87 -5.90 -9.15 -17.84
N PRO A 88 -5.92 -8.20 -18.80
CA PRO A 88 -5.65 -6.78 -18.52
C PRO A 88 -6.68 -6.12 -17.58
N ASP A 89 -7.92 -6.60 -17.57
CA ASP A 89 -8.98 -6.07 -16.72
C ASP A 89 -8.90 -6.60 -15.27
N ARG A 90 -8.20 -7.73 -15.07
CA ARG A 90 -8.15 -8.44 -13.79
C ARG A 90 -6.81 -8.31 -13.08
N THR A 91 -5.71 -8.25 -13.82
CA THR A 91 -4.37 -8.23 -13.22
C THR A 91 -4.02 -6.83 -12.71
N ARG A 92 -3.69 -6.73 -11.43
CA ARG A 92 -3.11 -5.55 -10.80
C ARG A 92 -1.66 -5.85 -10.42
N ILE A 93 -0.72 -5.03 -10.91
CA ILE A 93 0.70 -5.15 -10.58
C ILE A 93 1.02 -4.19 -9.43
N LEU A 94 1.56 -4.74 -8.34
CA LEU A 94 1.99 -4.00 -7.16
C LEU A 94 3.45 -4.31 -6.86
N LEU A 95 4.20 -3.33 -6.39
CA LEU A 95 5.63 -3.44 -6.14
C LEU A 95 5.97 -3.02 -4.71
N ALA A 96 6.89 -3.73 -4.08
CA ALA A 96 7.51 -3.33 -2.83
C ALA A 96 9.02 -3.57 -2.91
N GLY A 97 9.83 -2.76 -2.25
CA GLY A 97 11.26 -3.08 -2.19
C GLY A 97 12.05 -2.26 -1.19
N HIS A 98 13.04 -2.93 -0.59
CA HIS A 98 13.92 -2.34 0.42
C HIS A 98 15.33 -2.09 -0.12
N SER A 99 15.95 -0.95 0.22
CA SER A 99 17.32 -0.62 -0.19
C SER A 99 17.48 -0.70 -1.73
N ARG A 100 18.43 -1.49 -2.27
CA ARG A 100 18.53 -1.76 -3.72
C ARG A 100 17.28 -2.42 -4.31
N GLY A 101 16.46 -3.09 -3.51
CA GLY A 101 15.13 -3.54 -3.94
C GLY A 101 14.21 -2.37 -4.31
N GLY A 102 14.37 -1.23 -3.63
CA GLY A 102 13.74 0.04 -3.99
C GLY A 102 14.24 0.61 -5.32
N ASP A 103 15.48 0.31 -5.72
CA ASP A 103 15.99 0.70 -7.04
C ASP A 103 15.47 -0.27 -8.12
N GLY A 104 15.48 -1.57 -7.82
CA GLY A 104 14.95 -2.63 -8.67
C GLY A 104 13.47 -2.45 -9.00
N LEU A 105 12.64 -2.07 -8.01
CA LEU A 105 11.22 -1.79 -8.28
C LEU A 105 11.02 -0.59 -9.20
N ILE A 106 11.85 0.46 -9.09
CA ILE A 106 11.78 1.62 -10.00
C ILE A 106 12.22 1.22 -11.41
N ALA A 107 13.26 0.41 -11.54
CA ALA A 107 13.70 -0.14 -12.82
C ALA A 107 12.63 -1.01 -13.48
N MET A 108 12.00 -1.92 -12.71
CA MET A 108 10.86 -2.73 -13.15
C MET A 108 9.70 -1.83 -13.61
N ALA A 109 9.35 -0.80 -12.84
CA ALA A 109 8.27 0.12 -13.18
C ALA A 109 8.51 0.85 -14.51
N TRP A 110 9.75 1.25 -14.83
CA TRP A 110 10.10 1.84 -16.13
C TRP A 110 9.99 0.86 -17.30
N ARG A 111 10.32 -0.41 -17.09
CA ARG A 111 10.12 -1.47 -18.10
C ARG A 111 8.64 -1.71 -18.35
N LEU A 112 7.84 -1.76 -17.29
CA LEU A 112 6.38 -1.84 -17.37
C LEU A 112 5.79 -0.62 -18.08
N HIS A 113 6.31 0.58 -17.81
CA HIS A 113 5.91 1.80 -18.50
C HIS A 113 6.12 1.71 -20.01
N SER A 114 7.30 1.24 -20.44
CA SER A 114 7.64 1.05 -21.85
C SER A 114 6.74 0.03 -22.54
N ALA A 115 6.19 -0.91 -21.78
CA ALA A 115 5.23 -1.91 -22.25
C ALA A 115 3.75 -1.49 -22.09
N HIS A 116 3.48 -0.26 -21.65
CA HIS A 116 2.14 0.27 -21.35
C HIS A 116 1.37 -0.53 -20.29
N VAL A 117 2.08 -1.08 -19.31
CA VAL A 117 1.49 -1.82 -18.18
C VAL A 117 1.43 -0.90 -16.95
N PRO A 118 0.24 -0.70 -16.34
CA PRO A 118 0.09 0.11 -15.13
C PRO A 118 0.67 -0.61 -13.90
N VAL A 119 1.18 0.19 -12.96
CA VAL A 119 1.55 -0.26 -11.61
C VAL A 119 0.59 0.41 -10.64
N ALA A 120 -0.27 -0.37 -10.00
CA ALA A 120 -1.33 0.13 -9.13
C ALA A 120 -0.77 0.76 -7.85
N LEU A 121 0.27 0.15 -7.27
CA LEU A 121 0.96 0.65 -6.09
C LEU A 121 2.44 0.26 -6.13
N ALA A 122 3.31 1.19 -5.74
CA ALA A 122 4.72 0.94 -5.50
C ALA A 122 5.15 1.54 -4.15
N VAL A 123 5.70 0.71 -3.26
CA VAL A 123 6.18 1.12 -1.93
C VAL A 123 7.68 0.85 -1.79
N ALA A 124 8.47 1.91 -1.61
CA ALA A 124 9.91 1.82 -1.37
C ALA A 124 10.22 1.99 0.12
N PHE A 125 11.10 1.13 0.64
CA PHE A 125 11.65 1.18 1.98
C PHE A 125 13.14 1.52 1.90
N ASP A 126 13.49 2.70 2.39
CA ASP A 126 14.82 3.28 2.45
C ASP A 126 15.69 2.97 1.21
N PRO A 127 15.22 3.32 -0.02
CA PRO A 127 15.95 3.03 -1.23
C PRO A 127 17.33 3.72 -1.22
N THR A 128 18.21 3.33 -2.13
CA THR A 128 19.56 3.94 -2.15
C THR A 128 19.49 5.41 -2.55
N ARG A 129 20.52 6.20 -2.21
CA ARG A 129 20.57 7.62 -2.62
C ARG A 129 20.57 7.86 -4.12
N VAL A 130 20.86 6.83 -4.92
CA VAL A 130 20.90 6.92 -6.38
C VAL A 130 19.62 6.39 -7.04
N VAL A 131 18.58 6.13 -6.25
CA VAL A 131 17.26 5.69 -6.74
C VAL A 131 16.75 6.59 -7.87
N GLY A 132 16.18 5.96 -8.90
CA GLY A 132 15.65 6.64 -10.08
C GLY A 132 14.38 7.44 -9.81
N LYS A 133 13.89 8.10 -10.86
CA LYS A 133 12.59 8.80 -10.82
C LYS A 133 11.43 7.83 -10.99
N VAL A 134 10.29 8.16 -10.37
CA VAL A 134 9.05 7.38 -10.49
C VAL A 134 8.41 7.59 -11.87
N PRO A 135 8.12 6.49 -12.62
CA PRO A 135 7.56 6.58 -13.96
C PRO A 135 6.05 6.90 -13.97
N PRO A 136 5.51 7.42 -15.10
CA PRO A 136 4.11 7.87 -15.19
C PRO A 136 3.04 6.79 -15.09
N ASN A 137 3.39 5.51 -15.30
CA ASN A 137 2.46 4.38 -15.20
C ASN A 137 2.20 3.92 -13.76
N VAL A 138 2.88 4.50 -12.78
CA VAL A 138 2.64 4.23 -11.36
C VAL A 138 1.48 5.10 -10.89
N GLU A 139 0.39 4.46 -10.48
CA GLU A 139 -0.82 5.13 -9.99
C GLU A 139 -0.63 5.70 -8.59
N ARG A 140 0.07 4.95 -7.73
CA ARG A 140 0.37 5.37 -6.36
C ARG A 140 1.80 5.00 -5.98
N PHE A 141 2.57 5.98 -5.51
CA PHE A 141 3.93 5.78 -5.06
C PHE A 141 4.14 6.29 -3.63
N ILE A 142 4.67 5.43 -2.77
CA ILE A 142 5.00 5.75 -1.39
C ILE A 142 6.47 5.43 -1.14
N ASN A 143 7.21 6.40 -0.64
CA ASN A 143 8.60 6.23 -0.27
C ASN A 143 8.77 6.46 1.24
N LEU A 144 9.17 5.43 1.97
CA LEU A 144 9.48 5.50 3.40
C LEU A 144 11.00 5.48 3.52
N TYR A 145 11.64 6.55 4.02
CA TYR A 145 13.10 6.62 4.01
C TYR A 145 13.64 7.41 5.20
N GLN A 146 14.90 7.18 5.56
CA GLN A 146 15.58 7.96 6.59
C GLN A 146 16.66 8.81 5.91
N SER A 147 16.47 10.13 5.80
CA SER A 147 17.41 10.99 5.07
C SER A 147 18.85 11.00 5.63
N ASN A 148 19.01 10.63 6.90
CA ASN A 148 20.28 10.50 7.61
C ASN A 148 20.99 9.14 7.39
N ASN A 149 20.35 8.13 6.76
CA ASN A 149 20.96 6.82 6.56
C ASN A 149 21.97 6.82 5.42
N THR A 150 23.21 6.42 5.65
CA THR A 150 24.28 6.42 4.62
C THR A 150 24.10 5.34 3.55
N LEU A 151 23.58 4.16 3.91
CA LEU A 151 23.36 3.03 3.01
C LEU A 151 22.04 3.15 2.20
N GLY A 152 21.04 3.81 2.77
CA GLY A 152 19.77 4.15 2.13
C GLY A 152 19.60 5.67 2.00
N GLY A 153 18.42 6.16 2.38
CA GLY A 153 18.11 7.58 2.43
C GLY A 153 17.72 8.21 1.09
N GLY A 154 17.41 7.41 0.08
CA GLY A 154 16.91 7.87 -1.20
C GLY A 154 15.51 8.48 -1.12
N ALA A 155 15.36 9.70 -1.62
CA ALA A 155 14.06 10.36 -1.82
C ALA A 155 13.67 10.26 -3.30
N ALA A 156 13.12 9.12 -3.72
CA ALA A 156 12.74 8.88 -5.11
C ALA A 156 11.72 9.93 -5.58
N ARG A 157 12.08 10.73 -6.60
CA ARG A 157 11.25 11.86 -7.07
C ARG A 157 10.34 11.46 -8.22
N PRO A 158 9.14 12.05 -8.35
CA PRO A 158 8.30 11.81 -9.52
C PRO A 158 8.97 12.33 -10.80
N SER A 159 8.77 11.63 -11.92
CA SER A 159 9.13 12.16 -13.24
C SER A 159 8.23 13.34 -13.63
N ARG A 160 8.64 14.13 -14.63
CA ARG A 160 7.83 15.28 -15.11
C ARG A 160 6.45 14.88 -15.64
N ALA A 161 6.35 13.67 -16.17
CA ALA A 161 5.11 13.13 -16.72
C ALA A 161 4.27 12.37 -15.68
N PHE A 162 4.75 12.22 -14.44
CA PHE A 162 4.00 11.55 -13.38
C PHE A 162 2.71 12.31 -13.04
N ARG A 163 1.61 11.57 -12.88
CA ARG A 163 0.27 12.09 -12.57
C ARG A 163 -0.46 11.29 -11.49
N GLY A 164 0.19 10.27 -10.93
CA GLY A 164 -0.38 9.46 -9.85
C GLY A 164 -0.32 10.19 -8.50
N ASP A 165 -0.73 9.46 -7.46
CA ASP A 165 -0.59 9.88 -6.08
C ASP A 165 0.84 9.61 -5.59
N TYR A 166 1.42 10.56 -4.87
CA TYR A 166 2.80 10.51 -4.42
C TYR A 166 2.92 11.01 -2.99
N ALA A 167 3.56 10.19 -2.16
CA ALA A 167 4.01 10.57 -0.84
C ALA A 167 5.43 10.10 -0.59
N THR A 168 6.27 10.97 -0.05
CA THR A 168 7.57 10.58 0.51
C THR A 168 7.65 10.98 1.98
N VAL A 169 7.95 9.99 2.82
CA VAL A 169 7.87 10.03 4.28
C VAL A 169 9.27 9.91 4.84
N ASN A 170 9.77 11.00 5.40
CA ASN A 170 11.10 11.05 6.00
C ASN A 170 11.03 10.69 7.48
N LEU A 171 11.66 9.58 7.83
CA LEU A 171 11.68 8.99 9.17
C LEU A 171 13.01 9.26 9.90
N ALA A 172 13.78 10.29 9.51
CA ALA A 172 15.10 10.52 10.11
C ALA A 172 15.06 10.87 11.61
N GLU A 173 13.91 11.30 12.15
CA GLU A 173 13.72 11.56 13.58
C GLU A 173 13.32 10.30 14.38
N HIS A 174 13.06 9.18 13.70
CA HIS A 174 12.80 7.87 14.29
C HIS A 174 14.11 7.10 14.49
N GLY A 175 14.84 7.45 15.55
CA GLY A 175 16.17 6.91 15.87
C GLY A 175 16.18 5.43 16.26
N GLU A 176 15.02 4.85 16.57
CA GLU A 176 14.82 3.41 16.77
C GLU A 176 14.97 2.61 15.46
N MET A 177 14.88 3.27 14.31
CA MET A 177 15.05 2.68 12.99
C MET A 177 16.45 2.92 12.45
N SER A 178 16.93 1.94 11.70
CA SER A 178 18.13 2.02 10.88
C SER A 178 17.80 1.51 9.48
N HIS A 179 18.75 1.67 8.55
CA HIS A 179 18.65 1.08 7.21
C HIS A 179 18.37 -0.44 7.24
N ILE A 180 18.80 -1.14 8.30
CA ILE A 180 18.63 -2.60 8.40
C ILE A 180 17.30 -2.96 9.07
N THR A 181 16.73 -2.07 9.87
CA THR A 181 15.55 -2.38 10.70
C THR A 181 14.27 -1.73 10.19
N ILE A 182 14.36 -0.70 9.34
CA ILE A 182 13.19 -0.02 8.78
C ILE A 182 12.20 -0.97 8.12
N ASP A 183 12.69 -1.97 7.35
CA ASP A 183 11.83 -2.95 6.69
C ASP A 183 11.11 -3.89 7.67
N LYS A 184 11.48 -3.91 8.95
CA LYS A 184 10.95 -4.82 9.98
C LYS A 184 9.98 -4.14 10.93
N MET A 185 9.80 -2.83 10.81
CA MET A 185 8.98 -2.06 11.74
C MET A 185 7.51 -2.40 11.57
N LEU A 186 6.90 -2.90 12.64
CA LEU A 186 5.49 -3.28 12.66
C LEU A 186 4.59 -2.10 12.33
N GLU A 187 4.93 -0.90 12.81
CA GLU A 187 4.21 0.34 12.58
C GLU A 187 4.17 0.69 11.08
N LEU A 188 5.29 0.50 10.36
CA LEU A 188 5.33 0.73 8.93
C LEU A 188 4.51 -0.31 8.16
N HIS A 189 4.59 -1.58 8.57
CA HIS A 189 3.78 -2.64 7.97
C HIS A 189 2.28 -2.41 8.18
N ASN A 190 1.87 -2.04 9.39
CA ASN A 190 0.48 -1.71 9.70
C ASN A 190 -0.01 -0.52 8.86
N ALA A 191 0.85 0.44 8.54
CA ALA A 191 0.50 1.58 7.71
C ALA A 191 0.42 1.27 6.21
N ILE A 192 1.20 0.31 5.69
CA ILE A 192 1.30 0.04 4.25
C ILE A 192 0.51 -1.19 3.78
N ILE A 193 0.31 -2.23 4.58
CA ILE A 193 -0.48 -3.41 4.21
C ILE A 193 -1.90 -3.04 3.74
N PRO A 194 -2.65 -2.16 4.45
CA PRO A 194 -3.97 -1.73 3.99
C PRO A 194 -3.94 -1.15 2.57
N LYS A 195 -2.87 -0.44 2.20
CA LYS A 195 -2.73 0.17 0.88
C LYS A 195 -2.58 -0.85 -0.23
N PHE A 196 -1.90 -1.98 0.02
CA PHE A 196 -1.82 -3.08 -0.93
C PHE A 196 -3.20 -3.73 -1.13
N ILE A 197 -3.92 -3.96 -0.04
CA ILE A 197 -5.28 -4.52 -0.08
C ILE A 197 -6.20 -3.58 -0.87
N GLU A 198 -6.21 -2.29 -0.53
CA GLU A 198 -6.99 -1.25 -1.19
C GLU A 198 -6.74 -1.16 -2.70
N ALA A 199 -5.47 -1.20 -3.11
CA ALA A 199 -5.08 -1.13 -4.53
C ALA A 199 -5.60 -2.31 -5.36
N VAL A 200 -5.90 -3.44 -4.70
CA VAL A 200 -6.59 -4.57 -5.32
C VAL A 200 -8.10 -4.44 -5.19
N SER A 201 -8.64 -4.06 -4.03
CA SER A 201 -10.08 -4.06 -3.77
C SER A 201 -10.87 -2.97 -4.50
N PHE A 202 -10.31 -1.77 -4.65
CA PHE A 202 -11.06 -0.61 -5.15
C PHE A 202 -10.69 -0.21 -6.59
N GLY A 203 -9.74 -0.91 -7.20
CA GLY A 203 -9.21 -0.56 -8.53
C GLY A 203 -8.52 0.80 -8.55
N SER A 204 -8.39 1.39 -9.74
CA SER A 204 -7.72 2.69 -9.89
C SER A 204 -8.53 3.79 -9.18
N PRO A 205 -7.89 4.63 -8.34
CA PRO A 205 -8.59 5.71 -7.66
C PRO A 205 -9.23 6.68 -8.69
N PRO A 206 -10.29 7.41 -8.31
CA PRO A 206 -10.87 8.44 -9.16
C PRO A 206 -9.78 9.40 -9.62
N ARG A 207 -9.87 9.86 -10.88
CA ARG A 207 -8.85 10.68 -11.56
C ARG A 207 -8.75 12.12 -11.00
N GLN A 208 -8.83 12.30 -9.69
CA GLN A 208 -8.47 13.53 -9.00
C GLN A 208 -6.95 13.56 -8.81
N ALA A 209 -6.30 14.54 -9.41
CA ALA A 209 -4.87 14.73 -9.22
C ALA A 209 -4.57 14.98 -7.73
N GLY A 210 -3.94 14.01 -7.07
CA GLY A 210 -3.33 14.21 -5.77
C GLY A 210 -2.17 15.19 -5.89
N ILE A 211 -1.99 16.06 -4.90
CA ILE A 211 -0.81 16.91 -4.79
C ILE A 211 0.33 16.03 -4.24
N PRO A 212 1.49 15.92 -4.90
CA PRO A 212 2.63 15.22 -4.33
C PRO A 212 3.02 15.83 -2.98
N ILE A 213 3.13 15.01 -1.95
CA ILE A 213 3.52 15.47 -0.59
C ILE A 213 4.87 14.88 -0.18
N GLU A 214 5.62 15.68 0.56
CA GLU A 214 6.84 15.30 1.26
C GLU A 214 6.73 15.79 2.68
N TYR A 215 6.92 14.89 3.64
CA TYR A 215 6.84 15.25 5.04
C TYR A 215 7.84 14.43 5.86
N ARG A 216 8.24 15.00 7.00
CA ARG A 216 9.08 14.39 8.01
C ARG A 216 8.23 14.11 9.24
N VAL A 217 8.19 12.85 9.67
CA VAL A 217 7.48 12.45 10.88
C VAL A 217 8.31 12.89 12.09
N PRO A 218 7.77 13.72 12.99
CA PRO A 218 8.48 14.16 14.19
C PRO A 218 8.76 13.01 15.15
N ALA A 219 9.85 13.11 15.92
CA ALA A 219 10.13 12.15 16.98
C ALA A 219 8.95 11.99 17.95
N GLY A 220 8.54 10.74 18.22
CA GLY A 220 7.45 10.41 19.14
C GLY A 220 6.04 10.62 18.57
N ALA A 221 5.89 11.13 17.34
CA ALA A 221 4.60 11.13 16.65
C ALA A 221 4.27 9.72 16.10
N PRO A 222 2.99 9.33 16.07
CA PRO A 222 2.57 8.13 15.34
C PRO A 222 2.96 8.22 13.87
N ILE A 223 3.40 7.11 13.30
CA ILE A 223 3.74 7.05 11.88
C ILE A 223 2.46 6.83 11.07
N GLU A 224 1.99 7.91 10.47
CA GLU A 224 0.88 7.88 9.51
C GLU A 224 1.41 8.02 8.08
N VAL A 225 0.91 7.17 7.18
CA VAL A 225 1.31 7.14 5.77
C VAL A 225 0.13 7.57 4.91
N TRP A 226 0.17 8.78 4.38
CA TRP A 226 -0.82 9.30 3.43
C TRP A 226 -0.42 8.98 1.98
N ASP A 227 -1.37 9.02 1.04
CA ASP A 227 -1.13 8.66 -0.36
C ASP A 227 -0.74 9.89 -1.20
N SER A 228 -1.32 11.04 -0.89
CA SER A 228 -1.08 12.35 -1.53
C SER A 228 -1.68 13.48 -0.68
N GLY A 229 -1.59 14.71 -1.16
CA GLY A 229 -2.30 15.86 -0.61
C GLY A 229 -3.54 16.23 -1.44
N VAL A 230 -4.44 16.99 -0.81
CA VAL A 230 -5.57 17.64 -1.45
C VAL A 230 -5.52 19.15 -1.20
N GLU A 231 -5.92 19.92 -2.20
CA GLU A 231 -6.05 21.37 -2.07
C GLU A 231 -7.31 21.73 -1.28
N ILE A 232 -7.18 22.62 -0.31
CA ILE A 232 -8.30 23.21 0.42
C ILE A 232 -8.19 24.73 0.44
N ARG A 233 -9.28 25.41 0.75
CA ARG A 233 -9.31 26.85 1.02
C ARG A 233 -9.50 27.08 2.50
N ALA A 234 -8.62 27.88 3.10
CA ALA A 234 -8.75 28.29 4.49
C ALA A 234 -10.04 29.11 4.69
N ALA A 235 -10.78 28.81 5.76
CA ALA A 235 -11.86 29.66 6.24
C ALA A 235 -11.29 30.83 7.08
N ALA A 236 -12.15 31.80 7.42
CA ALA A 236 -11.78 32.82 8.39
C ALA A 236 -11.44 32.18 9.74
N GLU A 237 -10.41 32.70 10.41
CA GLU A 237 -9.89 32.20 11.69
C GLU A 237 -9.30 30.78 11.66
N ASP A 238 -9.14 30.16 10.48
CA ASP A 238 -8.48 28.86 10.39
C ASP A 238 -7.05 28.94 10.94
N ARG A 239 -6.70 27.94 11.71
CA ARG A 239 -5.36 27.63 12.23
C ARG A 239 -4.99 26.19 11.88
N PRO A 240 -3.71 25.81 11.88
CA PRO A 240 -3.31 24.41 11.62
C PRO A 240 -4.08 23.38 12.45
N ASP A 241 -4.30 23.63 13.75
CA ASP A 241 -5.07 22.74 14.62
C ASP A 241 -6.53 22.60 14.19
N SER A 242 -7.21 23.71 13.86
CA SER A 242 -8.60 23.67 13.40
C SER A 242 -8.77 22.91 12.07
N ILE A 243 -7.77 23.00 11.20
CA ILE A 243 -7.73 22.26 9.93
C ILE A 243 -7.47 20.79 10.22
N ALA A 244 -6.47 20.47 11.04
CA ALA A 244 -6.18 19.12 11.49
C ALA A 244 -7.41 18.42 12.06
N ASP A 245 -8.15 19.13 12.92
CA ASP A 245 -9.41 18.64 13.48
C ASP A 245 -10.48 18.39 12.42
N ARG A 246 -10.63 19.29 11.45
CA ARG A 246 -11.63 19.18 10.37
C ARG A 246 -11.37 17.98 9.47
N TYR A 247 -10.10 17.70 9.18
CA TYR A 247 -9.68 16.67 8.22
C TYR A 247 -9.21 15.36 8.87
N GLY A 248 -9.14 15.30 10.20
CA GLY A 248 -8.73 14.09 10.92
C GLY A 248 -7.26 13.74 10.71
N VAL A 249 -6.39 14.75 10.67
CA VAL A 249 -4.94 14.59 10.48
C VAL A 249 -4.20 15.31 11.61
N PRO A 250 -2.94 14.96 11.92
CA PRO A 250 -2.17 15.71 12.91
C PRO A 250 -1.89 17.16 12.49
N SER A 251 -1.89 18.11 13.43
CA SER A 251 -1.61 19.51 13.10
C SER A 251 -0.18 19.76 12.65
N TRP A 252 0.78 18.95 13.12
CA TRP A 252 2.18 19.06 12.69
C TRP A 252 2.33 18.85 11.17
N VAL A 253 1.54 17.95 10.56
CA VAL A 253 1.67 17.71 9.10
C VAL A 253 0.99 18.82 8.29
N VAL A 254 -0.12 19.38 8.79
CA VAL A 254 -0.74 20.58 8.20
C VAL A 254 0.25 21.74 8.22
N SER A 255 0.88 21.98 9.36
CA SER A 255 1.90 23.03 9.52
C SER A 255 3.08 22.81 8.59
N GLN A 256 3.61 21.59 8.51
CA GLN A 256 4.80 21.28 7.72
C GLN A 256 4.55 21.40 6.20
N LEU A 257 3.44 20.85 5.70
CA LEU A 257 3.11 20.91 4.26
C LEU A 257 2.82 22.34 3.79
N ASN A 258 2.36 23.22 4.68
CA ASN A 258 1.97 24.59 4.36
C ASN A 258 2.95 25.66 4.86
N ARG A 259 4.05 25.25 5.50
CA ARG A 259 5.06 26.14 6.12
C ARG A 259 4.44 27.13 7.11
N LEU A 260 3.60 26.62 8.01
CA LEU A 260 2.92 27.40 9.06
C LEU A 260 3.53 27.12 10.43
N GLN A 261 3.43 28.08 11.33
CA GLN A 261 3.60 27.82 12.77
C GLN A 261 2.31 27.23 13.37
N PRO A 262 2.38 26.36 14.41
CA PRO A 262 1.21 25.67 14.97
C PRO A 262 0.01 26.57 15.31
N ASP A 263 0.29 27.76 15.85
CA ASP A 263 -0.72 28.74 16.26
C ASP A 263 -0.84 29.93 15.30
N GLU A 264 -0.33 29.83 14.08
CA GLU A 264 -0.41 30.92 13.11
C GLU A 264 -1.86 31.08 12.58
N PRO A 265 -2.48 32.27 12.67
CA PRO A 265 -3.72 32.54 11.96
C PRO A 265 -3.49 32.44 10.45
N ILE A 266 -4.39 31.76 9.74
CA ILE A 266 -4.31 31.57 8.30
C ILE A 266 -5.26 32.56 7.62
N GLU A 267 -4.75 33.28 6.62
CA GLU A 267 -5.56 34.18 5.80
C GLU A 267 -6.69 33.40 5.08
N ALA A 268 -7.92 33.90 5.21
CA ALA A 268 -9.08 33.31 4.56
C ALA A 268 -8.89 33.24 3.03
N GLY A 269 -9.26 32.11 2.43
CA GLY A 269 -9.11 31.86 1.00
C GLY A 269 -7.72 31.41 0.56
N ARG A 270 -6.71 31.43 1.46
CA ARG A 270 -5.38 30.86 1.18
C ARG A 270 -5.52 29.39 0.79
N THR A 271 -4.88 29.03 -0.32
CA THR A 271 -4.72 27.64 -0.75
C THR A 271 -3.79 26.92 0.22
N LEU A 272 -4.24 25.77 0.73
CA LEU A 272 -3.46 24.89 1.58
C LEU A 272 -3.50 23.45 1.04
N VAL A 273 -2.48 22.68 1.41
CA VAL A 273 -2.40 21.24 1.15
C VAL A 273 -2.64 20.49 2.46
N VAL A 274 -3.62 19.59 2.46
CA VAL A 274 -3.88 18.67 3.58
C VAL A 274 -3.61 17.25 3.10
N PRO A 275 -2.93 16.41 3.89
CA PRO A 275 -2.65 15.05 3.46
C PRO A 275 -3.93 14.20 3.44
N ARG A 276 -3.97 13.23 2.53
CA ARG A 276 -5.16 12.43 2.21
C ARG A 276 -4.79 10.95 2.15
N MET A 277 -5.64 10.11 2.74
CA MET A 277 -5.74 8.69 2.40
C MET A 277 -6.83 8.52 1.34
N LEU A 278 -6.53 7.83 0.24
CA LEU A 278 -7.47 7.67 -0.88
C LEU A 278 -8.68 6.80 -0.52
N PHE A 279 -8.47 5.84 0.37
CA PHE A 279 -9.50 4.90 0.82
C PHE A 279 -9.62 4.95 2.34
N ALA A 280 -9.71 6.17 2.89
CA ALA A 280 -9.90 6.36 4.33
C ALA A 280 -11.05 5.47 4.83
N PRO A 281 -10.88 4.73 5.95
CA PRO A 281 -11.98 3.96 6.52
C PRO A 281 -13.16 4.90 6.79
N ALA A 282 -14.35 4.49 6.36
CA ALA A 282 -15.58 5.30 6.38
C ALA A 282 -15.96 5.87 7.76
N THR A 283 -15.26 5.49 8.82
CA THR A 283 -15.43 5.95 10.20
C THR A 283 -14.88 7.35 10.47
N VAL A 284 -13.98 7.91 9.65
CA VAL A 284 -13.43 9.26 9.91
C VAL A 284 -14.17 10.37 9.14
N SER A 285 -14.78 10.06 8.00
CA SER A 285 -15.32 11.10 7.10
C SER A 285 -16.77 11.55 7.37
N LEU A 286 -17.55 10.86 8.21
CA LEU A 286 -18.97 11.21 8.43
C LEU A 286 -19.33 11.62 9.87
N ALA A 287 -18.48 11.35 10.87
CA ALA A 287 -18.80 11.63 12.27
C ALA A 287 -18.60 13.11 12.67
N LYS A 288 -17.75 13.88 11.99
CA LYS A 288 -17.52 15.32 12.31
C LYS A 288 -18.38 16.29 11.49
N ALA A 289 -18.91 15.88 10.34
CA ALA A 289 -19.77 16.73 9.50
C ALA A 289 -21.19 16.91 10.05
N GLN A 290 -21.70 15.97 10.86
CA GLN A 290 -23.04 16.08 11.45
C GLN A 290 -23.10 16.87 12.76
N VAL A 291 -21.97 17.06 13.46
CA VAL A 291 -21.94 17.77 14.75
C VAL A 291 -22.08 19.29 14.59
N PHE A 292 -21.76 19.85 13.42
CA PHE A 292 -21.89 21.28 13.14
C PHE A 292 -23.23 21.69 12.46
N SER A 293 -24.14 20.75 12.22
CA SER A 293 -25.50 21.05 11.74
C SER A 293 -26.54 21.15 12.86
N GLN A 294 -26.15 20.89 14.11
CA GLN A 294 -27.02 21.03 15.28
C GLN A 294 -26.28 21.71 16.43
N ARG A 295 -26.10 23.03 16.32
CA ARG A 295 -26.15 24.01 17.43
C ARG A 295 -26.00 25.42 16.89
#